data_AF-A0A6L7M4Y2-F1
#
_entry.id   AF-A0A6L7M4Y2-F1
#
_cell.length_a   1.000
_cell.length_b   1.000
_cell.length_c   1.000
_cell.angle_alpha   90.00
_cell.angle_beta   90.00
_cell.angle_gamma   90.00
#
_symmetry.space_group_name_H-M   'P 1'
#
loop_
_entity.id
_entity.type
_entity.pdbx_description
1 polymer ?
#
loop_
_entity_poly.entity_id
_entity_poly.type
_entity_poly.pdbx_seq_one_letter_code
_entity_poly.pdbx_strand_id
1 'polypeptide(L)' 'MLQRRSFLKKSALTLGAIPVANLLASSSAWAAGEVEITEDDPMAMALGYKHSVDDVDTAKYPKYADGQLCDNCVQYKA' A
#
# COMPACT_ATOMS: atom_id res chain seq x y z
N MET A 1 -29.33 12.97 -7.89
CA MET A 1 -28.73 11.67 -7.46
C MET A 1 -29.11 10.47 -8.34
N LEU A 2 -30.19 10.50 -9.15
CA LEU A 2 -30.57 9.37 -10.02
C LEU A 2 -29.62 9.11 -11.21
N GLN A 3 -28.91 10.14 -11.69
CA GLN A 3 -28.03 10.02 -12.87
C GLN A 3 -26.75 9.22 -12.61
N ARG A 4 -26.13 9.34 -11.43
CA ARG A 4 -24.89 8.63 -11.06
C ARG A 4 -25.09 7.12 -10.91
N ARG A 5 -26.24 6.71 -10.36
CA ARG A 5 -26.57 5.28 -10.17
C ARG A 5 -26.93 4.57 -11.49
N SER A 6 -27.49 5.30 -12.46
CA SER A 6 -27.79 4.77 -13.80
C SER A 6 -26.51 4.53 -14.61
N PHE A 7 -25.53 5.43 -14.50
CA PHE A 7 -24.23 5.28 -15.16
C PHE A 7 -23.46 4.04 -14.66
N LEU A 8 -23.38 3.82 -13.35
CA LEU A 8 -22.68 2.68 -12.76
C LEU A 8 -23.27 1.32 -13.18
N LYS A 9 -24.60 1.24 -13.36
CA LYS A 9 -25.26 0.01 -13.85
C LYS A 9 -24.97 -0.27 -15.32
N LYS A 10 -24.80 0.78 -16.14
CA LYS A 10 -24.53 0.64 -17.58
C LYS A 10 -23.06 0.32 -17.88
N SER A 11 -22.12 0.75 -17.03
CA SER A 11 -20.69 0.45 -17.17
C SER A 11 -20.30 -0.97 -16.72
N ALA A 12 -21.14 -1.65 -15.94
CA ALA A 12 -20.87 -3.01 -15.48
C ALA A 12 -20.97 -4.08 -16.58
N LEU A 13 -21.54 -3.74 -17.73
CA LEU A 13 -21.79 -4.67 -18.84
C LEU A 13 -20.67 -4.72 -19.89
N THR A 14 -19.61 -3.90 -19.78
CA THR A 14 -18.57 -3.78 -20.81
C THR A 14 -17.18 -4.29 -20.39
N LEU A 15 -17.01 -4.88 -19.20
CA LEU A 15 -15.70 -5.29 -18.65
C LEU A 15 -15.41 -6.81 -18.70
N GLY A 16 -16.13 -7.57 -19.54
CA GLY A 16 -15.97 -9.02 -19.65
C GLY A 16 -14.70 -9.53 -20.37
N ALA A 17 -13.68 -8.69 -20.61
CA ALA A 17 -12.48 -9.08 -21.36
C ALA A 17 -11.18 -8.48 -20.79
N ILE A 18 -10.97 -8.56 -19.47
CA ILE A 18 -9.64 -8.32 -18.89
C ILE A 18 -8.87 -9.65 -18.88
N PRO A 19 -7.73 -9.79 -19.58
CA PRO A 19 -6.92 -11.00 -19.52
C PRO A 19 -6.33 -11.16 -18.11
N VAL A 20 -6.72 -12.23 -17.42
CA VAL A 20 -6.34 -12.61 -16.05
C VAL A 20 -4.84 -12.95 -15.91
N ALA A 21 -4.07 -12.85 -16.99
CA ALA A 21 -2.68 -13.31 -17.05
C ALA A 21 -1.72 -12.59 -16.07
N ASN A 22 -2.00 -11.36 -15.67
CA ASN A 22 -1.14 -10.61 -14.74
C ASN A 22 -1.36 -10.96 -13.26
N LEU A 23 -2.37 -11.78 -12.93
CA LEU A 23 -2.70 -12.10 -11.53
C LEU A 23 -1.71 -13.12 -10.90
N LEU A 24 -0.98 -13.87 -11.72
CA LEU A 24 -0.08 -14.95 -11.25
C LEU A 24 1.38 -14.52 -11.08
N ALA A 25 1.77 -13.33 -11.56
CA ALA A 25 3.17 -12.87 -11.49
C ALA A 25 3.54 -12.14 -10.18
N SER A 26 2.61 -11.99 -9.24
CA SER A 26 2.79 -11.13 -8.05
C SER A 26 3.32 -11.86 -6.81
N SER A 27 3.69 -13.15 -6.89
CA SER A 27 3.92 -13.97 -5.70
C SER A 27 5.39 -14.28 -5.35
N SER A 28 6.38 -13.64 -5.98
CA SER A 28 7.78 -13.80 -5.57
C SER A 28 8.36 -12.50 -5.04
N ALA A 29 7.85 -12.03 -3.89
CA ALA A 29 8.67 -11.18 -3.03
C ALA A 29 9.75 -12.08 -2.42
N TRP A 30 11.00 -11.88 -2.83
CA TRP A 30 12.12 -12.66 -2.32
C TRP A 30 12.32 -12.31 -0.84
N ALA A 31 11.85 -13.18 0.04
CA ALA A 31 12.25 -13.21 1.43
C ALA A 31 13.69 -13.75 1.51
N ALA A 32 14.64 -12.99 0.96
CA ALA A 32 16.03 -13.11 1.39
C ALA A 32 16.05 -12.53 2.81
N GLY A 33 16.62 -13.28 3.76
CA GLY A 33 16.51 -13.06 5.21
C GLY A 33 16.43 -11.60 5.60
N GLU A 34 15.48 -11.30 6.49
CA GLU A 34 15.02 -9.96 6.89
C GLU A 34 16.19 -9.08 7.33
N VAL A 35 16.82 -8.42 6.34
CA VAL A 35 17.77 -7.36 6.59
C VAL A 35 16.92 -6.19 7.05
N GLU A 36 17.12 -5.77 8.29
CA GLU A 36 16.51 -4.56 8.82
C GLU A 36 16.78 -3.40 7.86
N ILE A 37 15.72 -2.76 7.39
CA ILE A 37 15.81 -1.64 6.45
C ILE A 37 16.37 -0.46 7.23
N THR A 38 17.47 0.13 6.76
CA THR A 38 18.01 1.34 7.36
C THR A 38 17.21 2.57 6.93
N GLU A 39 17.00 3.54 7.81
CA GLU A 39 16.26 4.78 7.46
C GLU A 39 16.91 5.60 6.35
N ASP A 40 18.23 5.47 6.16
CA ASP A 40 19.00 6.12 5.10
C ASP A 40 18.82 5.46 3.73
N ASP A 41 18.11 4.33 3.65
CA ASP A 41 17.82 3.70 2.37
C ASP A 41 16.96 4.64 1.50
N PRO A 42 17.28 4.84 0.21
CA PRO A 42 16.52 5.76 -0.65
C PRO A 42 15.01 5.47 -0.70
N MET A 43 14.60 4.20 -0.60
CA MET A 43 13.19 3.82 -0.54
C MET A 43 12.58 4.11 0.82
N ALA A 44 13.32 3.86 1.91
CA ALA A 44 12.91 4.21 3.27
C ALA A 44 12.63 5.72 3.40
N MET A 45 13.56 6.55 2.92
CA MET A 45 13.42 8.01 2.92
C MET A 45 12.23 8.48 2.08
N ALA A 46 12.02 7.87 0.91
CA ALA A 46 10.91 8.22 0.01
C ALA A 46 9.53 7.93 0.65
N LEU A 47 9.45 6.88 1.47
CA LEU A 47 8.23 6.49 2.17
C LEU A 47 8.08 7.14 3.55
N GLY A 48 9.14 7.75 4.10
CA GLY A 48 9.14 8.26 5.47
C GLY A 48 9.21 7.15 6.51
N TYR A 49 9.88 6.03 6.19
CA TYR A 49 10.09 4.94 7.12
C TYR A 49 10.90 5.40 8.33
N LYS A 50 10.44 4.97 9.51
CA LYS A 50 11.07 5.19 10.80
C LYS A 50 11.01 3.91 11.62
N HIS A 51 12.07 3.59 12.35
CA HIS A 51 12.08 2.41 13.23
C HIS A 51 11.13 2.57 14.41
N SER A 52 11.03 3.78 14.97
CA SER A 52 10.06 4.14 15.99
C SER A 52 9.02 5.11 15.44
N VAL A 53 7.80 4.95 15.90
CA VAL A 53 6.71 5.88 15.60
C VAL A 53 6.94 7.27 16.22
N ASP A 54 7.73 7.34 17.30
CA ASP A 54 8.07 8.59 17.98
C ASP A 54 8.96 9.50 17.12
N ASP A 55 9.67 8.92 16.14
CA ASP A 55 10.56 9.64 15.22
C ASP A 55 9.84 10.11 13.94
N VAL A 56 8.53 9.87 13.83
CA VAL A 56 7.72 10.28 12.68
C VAL A 56 7.47 11.79 12.75
N ASP A 57 7.93 12.51 11.72
CA ASP A 57 7.61 13.92 11.53
C ASP A 57 6.15 14.08 11.07
N THR A 58 5.25 14.25 12.03
CA THR A 58 3.81 14.40 11.78
C THR A 58 3.46 15.67 11.01
N ALA A 59 4.32 16.69 11.02
CA ALA A 59 4.13 17.89 10.21
C ALA A 59 4.42 17.60 8.73
N LYS A 60 5.45 16.80 8.44
CA LYS A 60 5.78 16.33 7.09
C LYS A 60 4.81 15.27 6.58
N TYR A 61 4.28 14.44 7.48
CA TYR A 61 3.35 13.34 7.17
C TYR A 61 1.98 13.55 7.84
N PRO A 62 1.18 14.55 7.41
CA PRO A 62 -0.09 14.91 8.06
C PRO A 62 -1.20 13.85 7.92
N LYS A 63 -0.94 12.77 7.19
CA LYS A 63 -1.82 11.60 7.07
C LYS A 63 -1.57 10.56 8.16
N TYR A 64 -0.48 10.69 8.90
CA TYR A 64 -0.22 9.85 10.06
C TYR A 64 -1.35 10.01 11.07
N ALA A 65 -1.81 8.89 11.61
CA ALA A 65 -2.76 8.85 12.70
C ALA A 65 -2.22 7.92 13.78
N ASP A 66 -2.46 8.27 15.04
CA ASP A 66 -2.01 7.49 16.18
C ASP A 66 -2.42 6.01 16.06
N GLY A 67 -1.47 5.12 16.34
CA GLY A 67 -1.66 3.69 16.22
C GLY A 67 -1.37 3.10 14.84
N GLN A 68 -0.95 3.90 13.85
CA GLN A 68 -0.39 3.34 12.61
C GLN A 68 1.03 2.81 12.85
N LEU A 69 1.17 1.48 12.90
CA LEU A 69 2.43 0.77 13.18
C LEU A 69 2.63 -0.33 12.15
N CYS A 70 3.88 -0.81 12.00
CA CYS A 70 4.16 -1.89 11.05
C CYS A 70 3.42 -3.18 11.42
N ASP A 71 3.33 -3.52 12.70
CA ASP A 71 2.71 -4.75 13.21
C ASP A 71 1.21 -4.89 12.87
N ASN A 72 0.52 -3.77 12.66
CA ASN A 72 -0.90 -3.72 12.31
C ASN A 72 -1.15 -3.33 10.84
N CYS A 73 -0.09 -3.19 10.05
CA CYS A 73 -0.19 -2.85 8.64
C CYS A 73 -0.46 -4.09 7.78
N VAL A 74 -1.43 -4.00 6.85
CA VAL A 74 -1.78 -5.09 5.91
C VAL A 74 -0.61 -5.52 5.00
N GLN A 75 0.38 -4.66 4.83
CA GLN A 75 1.54 -4.90 3.98
C GLN A 75 2.68 -5.57 4.74
N TYR A 76 2.64 -5.55 6.07
CA TYR A 76 3.65 -6.20 6.88
C TYR A 76 3.54 -7.71 6.72
N LYS A 77 4.67 -8.33 6.45
CA LYS A 77 4.84 -9.78 6.39
C LYS A 77 5.95 -10.12 7.37
N ALA A 78 5.57 -10.86 8.41
CA ALA A 78 6.52 -11.53 9.30
C ALA A 78 7.17 -12.73 8.61
#